data_AF-A0A8J7ZE74-F1
#
_entry.id   AF-A0A8J7ZE74-F1
#
_cell.length_a   1.000
_cell.length_b   1.000
_cell.length_c   1.000
_cell.angle_alpha   90.00
_cell.angle_beta   90.00
_cell.angle_gamma   90.00
#
_symmetry.space_group_name_H-M   'P 1'
#
loop_
_entity.id
_entity.type
_entity.pdbx_description
1 polymer ?
#
loop_
_entity_poly.entity_id
_entity_poly.type
_entity_poly.pdbx_seq_one_letter_code
_entity_poly.pdbx_strand_id
1 'polypeptide(L)'
;MTSLDRKNLWDSIPEYKRRNPDSTKPPSERINPDIPGSHLWVVIVTNWDNMHPLMQDILYDWYRALSKHKGEDIDELDPKSTEALIRRFEELDSKLKAFDLERTNLEQELNIRDRDFQRLRSITGKKEKENIEVQQMLGKSFQEKIMQKQEELEEKEETIHELSDKIEALERRLTEQSTQRTNTQPEAYNGIDLPDNLSRDETIQQLKQHIEERTRLLRQVSGKLQELNDKISDQNKTIADLHNELLRKDEKIKEIKNLFQS
;
A
#
# COMPACT_ATOMS: atom_id res chain seq x y z
N MET A 1 20.34 -32.84 56.44
CA MET A 1 19.56 -32.70 55.19
C MET A 1 18.93 -31.33 55.19
N THR A 2 19.49 -30.41 54.42
CA THR A 2 19.06 -29.01 54.32
C THR A 2 17.71 -28.94 53.60
N SER A 3 16.70 -28.33 54.24
CA SER A 3 15.40 -28.10 53.63
C SER A 3 15.58 -27.21 52.41
N LEU A 4 15.29 -27.75 51.22
CA LEU A 4 15.09 -26.94 50.03
C LEU A 4 13.88 -26.04 50.30
N ASP A 5 14.12 -24.77 50.59
CA ASP A 5 13.10 -23.72 50.57
C ASP A 5 12.53 -23.66 49.16
N ARG A 6 11.45 -24.42 48.91
CA ARG A 6 10.68 -24.35 47.68
C ARG A 6 9.93 -23.03 47.69
N LYS A 7 10.46 -22.04 46.97
CA LYS A 7 9.79 -20.76 46.72
C LYS A 7 8.53 -21.02 45.89
N ASN A 8 7.37 -20.64 46.41
CA ASN A 8 6.11 -20.75 45.66
C ASN A 8 6.12 -19.76 44.48
N LEU A 9 5.29 -20.01 43.44
CA LEU A 9 5.21 -19.17 42.23
C LEU A 9 5.06 -17.67 42.55
N TRP A 10 4.32 -17.35 43.60
CA TRP A 10 4.10 -15.97 44.06
C TRP A 10 5.31 -15.36 44.77
N ASP A 11 6.17 -16.16 45.39
CA ASP A 11 7.44 -15.70 46.00
C ASP A 11 8.49 -15.35 44.94
N SER A 12 8.21 -15.66 43.67
CA SER A 12 9.03 -15.28 42.51
C SER A 12 8.61 -13.95 41.87
N ILE A 13 7.45 -13.40 42.25
CA ILE A 13 6.94 -12.12 41.74
C ILE A 13 7.51 -10.98 42.60
N PRO A 14 8.36 -10.09 42.06
CA PRO A 14 9.06 -9.06 42.86
C PRO A 14 8.15 -8.10 43.62
N GLU A 15 6.93 -7.89 43.12
CA GLU A 15 5.94 -6.98 43.66
C GLU A 15 5.03 -7.61 44.72
N TYR A 16 4.97 -8.95 44.76
CA TYR A 16 4.14 -9.66 45.72
C TYR A 16 4.84 -9.74 47.08
N LYS A 17 4.34 -8.96 48.05
CA LYS A 17 4.75 -9.08 49.46
C LYS A 17 3.70 -9.86 50.22
N ARG A 18 4.10 -11.00 50.82
CA ARG A 18 3.27 -11.71 51.79
C ARG A 18 2.88 -10.77 52.93
N ARG A 19 1.65 -10.92 53.42
CA ARG A 19 1.18 -10.10 54.55
C ARG A 19 1.83 -10.55 55.86
N ASN A 20 2.05 -11.86 56.00
CA ASN A 20 2.74 -12.45 57.14
C ASN A 20 3.92 -13.31 56.64
N PRO A 21 5.18 -12.95 56.93
CA PRO A 21 6.34 -13.77 56.55
C PRO A 21 6.32 -15.18 57.16
N ASP A 22 5.71 -15.31 58.35
CA ASP A 22 5.64 -16.56 59.10
C ASP A 22 4.54 -17.52 58.60
N SER A 23 3.65 -17.07 57.70
CA SER A 23 2.59 -17.91 57.11
C SER A 23 3.12 -18.98 56.15
N THR A 24 4.42 -18.93 55.83
CA THR A 24 5.13 -19.89 54.98
C THR A 24 5.10 -21.31 55.54
N LYS A 25 4.91 -21.47 56.84
CA LYS A 25 4.78 -22.77 57.50
C LYS A 25 3.45 -22.86 58.23
N PRO A 26 2.83 -24.06 58.26
CA PRO A 26 1.62 -24.24 59.05
C PRO A 26 1.96 -24.04 60.54
N PRO A 27 1.06 -23.44 61.32
CA PRO A 27 1.22 -23.37 62.77
C PRO A 27 1.34 -24.78 63.38
N SER A 28 2.29 -24.97 64.31
CA SER A 28 2.74 -26.28 64.76
C SER A 28 2.03 -26.87 65.98
N GLU A 29 0.97 -26.27 66.51
CA GLU A 29 0.31 -26.82 67.70
C GLU A 29 -0.69 -27.93 67.30
N ARG A 30 -0.64 -29.00 68.09
CA ARG A 30 -1.53 -30.16 67.94
C ARG A 30 -2.92 -29.74 68.41
N ILE A 31 -3.80 -29.37 67.49
CA ILE A 31 -5.24 -29.30 67.81
C ILE A 31 -5.65 -30.68 68.31
N ASN A 32 -6.28 -30.73 69.49
CA ASN A 32 -6.74 -31.98 70.08
C ASN A 32 -7.65 -32.71 69.06
N PRO A 33 -7.33 -33.98 68.68
CA PRO A 33 -8.07 -34.71 67.66
C PRO A 33 -9.55 -34.90 68.01
N ASP A 34 -9.91 -34.82 69.29
CA ASP A 34 -11.28 -35.02 69.77
C ASP A 34 -12.19 -33.78 69.59
N ILE A 35 -11.65 -32.64 69.14
CA ILE A 35 -12.42 -31.42 68.89
C ILE A 35 -13.12 -31.48 67.52
N PRO A 36 -14.43 -31.19 67.43
CA PRO A 36 -15.12 -31.03 66.15
C PRO A 36 -14.41 -29.99 65.25
N GLY A 37 -13.97 -30.40 64.06
CA GLY A 37 -13.21 -29.54 63.13
C GLY A 37 -11.69 -29.76 63.12
N SER A 38 -11.15 -30.55 64.06
CA SER A 38 -9.73 -30.96 64.09
C SER A 38 -9.31 -31.66 62.79
N HIS A 39 -10.18 -32.49 62.22
CA HIS A 39 -9.93 -33.20 60.96
C HIS A 39 -9.74 -32.23 59.77
N LEU A 40 -10.54 -31.17 59.71
CA LEU A 40 -10.39 -30.13 58.67
C LEU A 40 -9.05 -29.41 58.81
N TRP A 41 -8.63 -29.11 60.04
CA TRP A 41 -7.31 -28.53 60.30
C TRP A 41 -6.16 -29.45 59.87
N VAL A 42 -6.25 -30.74 60.15
CA VAL A 42 -5.26 -31.73 59.69
C VAL A 42 -5.17 -31.75 58.16
N VAL A 43 -6.31 -31.72 57.46
CA VAL A 43 -6.34 -31.64 55.99
C VAL A 43 -5.73 -30.34 55.46
N ILE A 44 -5.98 -29.21 56.14
CA ILE A 44 -5.41 -27.91 55.78
C ILE A 44 -3.89 -27.91 55.98
N VAL A 45 -3.41 -28.36 57.13
CA VAL A 45 -1.98 -28.38 57.47
C VAL A 45 -1.20 -29.35 56.58
N THR A 46 -1.77 -30.52 56.26
CA THR A 46 -1.13 -31.49 55.36
C THR A 46 -1.03 -30.99 53.92
N ASN A 47 -1.92 -30.10 53.50
CA ASN A 47 -1.89 -29.49 52.17
C ASN A 47 -1.32 -28.06 52.16
N TRP A 48 -0.75 -27.59 53.27
CA TRP A 48 -0.37 -26.20 53.48
C TRP A 48 0.53 -25.67 52.36
N ASP A 49 1.56 -26.44 51.99
CA ASP A 49 2.54 -26.06 50.98
C ASP A 49 1.92 -25.91 49.57
N ASN A 50 0.81 -26.62 49.30
CA ASN A 50 0.09 -26.56 48.03
C ASN A 50 -0.96 -25.44 48.00
N MET A 51 -1.18 -24.73 49.11
CA MET A 51 -2.17 -23.66 49.16
C MET A 51 -1.64 -22.35 48.56
N HIS A 52 -2.57 -21.56 48.02
CA HIS A 52 -2.27 -20.22 47.57
C HIS A 52 -1.74 -19.36 48.75
N PRO A 53 -0.68 -18.55 48.58
CA PRO A 53 -0.09 -17.76 49.67
C PRO A 53 -1.06 -16.81 50.40
N LEU A 54 -2.03 -16.24 49.68
CA LEU A 54 -3.11 -15.46 50.30
C LEU A 54 -3.99 -16.30 51.24
N MET A 55 -4.25 -17.57 50.89
CA MET A 55 -4.99 -18.50 51.74
C MET A 55 -4.17 -18.88 52.98
N GLN A 56 -2.86 -19.13 52.80
CA GLN A 56 -1.93 -19.35 53.91
C GLN A 56 -1.93 -18.14 54.88
N ASP A 57 -1.85 -16.91 54.36
CA ASP A 57 -1.89 -15.68 55.16
C ASP A 57 -3.20 -15.57 55.96
N ILE A 58 -4.35 -15.81 55.33
CA ILE A 58 -5.69 -15.73 55.98
C ILE A 58 -5.84 -16.80 57.06
N LEU A 59 -5.45 -18.04 56.77
CA LEU A 59 -5.55 -19.16 57.72
C LEU A 59 -4.58 -18.97 58.88
N TYR A 60 -3.40 -18.42 58.63
CA TYR A 60 -2.41 -18.09 59.65
C TYR A 60 -2.90 -16.97 60.58
N ASP A 61 -3.49 -15.90 60.04
CA ASP A 61 -4.10 -14.83 60.83
C ASP A 61 -5.26 -15.35 61.70
N TRP A 62 -6.11 -16.20 61.13
CA TRP A 62 -7.22 -16.81 61.84
C TRP A 62 -6.75 -17.70 62.99
N TYR A 63 -5.75 -18.55 62.73
CA TYR A 63 -5.14 -19.39 63.76
C TYR A 63 -4.52 -18.56 64.88
N ARG A 64 -3.78 -17.50 64.54
CA ARG A 64 -3.15 -16.61 65.52
C ARG A 64 -4.19 -15.87 66.37
N ALA A 65 -5.33 -15.49 65.78
CA ALA A 65 -6.44 -14.89 66.52
C ALA A 65 -7.04 -15.88 67.52
N LEU A 66 -7.17 -17.15 67.15
CA LEU A 66 -7.65 -18.20 68.05
C LEU A 66 -6.66 -18.50 69.20
N SER A 67 -5.37 -18.65 68.90
CA SER A 67 -4.33 -18.97 69.89
C SER A 67 -4.14 -17.85 70.93
N LYS A 68 -4.20 -16.57 70.50
CA LYS A 68 -4.14 -15.42 71.43
C LYS A 68 -5.28 -15.37 72.46
N HIS A 69 -6.42 -15.99 72.17
CA HIS A 69 -7.58 -16.02 73.06
C HIS A 69 -7.59 -17.22 74.02
N LYS A 70 -6.82 -18.27 73.76
CA LYS A 70 -6.86 -19.52 74.55
C LYS A 70 -5.59 -19.88 75.31
N GLY A 71 -4.44 -19.26 75.01
CA GLY A 71 -3.19 -19.48 75.74
C GLY A 71 -2.61 -20.86 75.49
N GLU A 72 -1.74 -20.96 74.50
CA GLU A 72 -0.91 -22.11 74.06
C GLU A 72 -1.64 -23.44 73.72
N ASP A 73 -2.76 -23.78 74.36
CA ASP A 73 -3.59 -24.95 74.04
C ASP A 73 -5.00 -24.54 73.55
N ILE A 74 -5.31 -24.81 72.28
CA ILE A 74 -6.62 -24.55 71.69
C ILE A 74 -7.55 -25.74 71.99
N ASP A 75 -8.23 -25.68 73.13
CA ASP A 75 -9.15 -26.77 73.56
C ASP A 75 -10.52 -26.77 72.85
N GLU A 76 -10.95 -25.64 72.25
CA GLU A 76 -12.15 -25.59 71.40
C GLU A 76 -12.04 -24.43 70.40
N LEU A 77 -12.59 -24.59 69.20
CA LEU A 77 -12.70 -23.51 68.21
C LEU A 77 -13.87 -22.59 68.57
N ASP A 78 -13.64 -21.27 68.69
CA ASP A 78 -14.73 -20.30 68.90
C ASP A 78 -15.69 -20.31 67.68
N PRO A 79 -16.98 -20.62 67.86
CA PRO A 79 -17.97 -20.64 66.78
C PRO A 79 -18.05 -19.30 66.03
N LYS A 80 -17.87 -18.16 66.74
CA LYS A 80 -17.93 -16.83 66.13
C LYS A 80 -16.76 -16.56 65.19
N SER A 81 -15.56 -17.02 65.56
CA SER A 81 -14.36 -16.91 64.72
C SER A 81 -14.49 -17.79 63.46
N THR A 82 -15.12 -18.95 63.59
CA THR A 82 -15.36 -19.86 62.46
C THR A 82 -16.41 -19.31 61.50
N GLU A 83 -17.52 -18.75 62.01
CA GLU A 83 -18.52 -18.05 61.17
C GLU A 83 -17.93 -16.82 60.48
N ALA A 84 -17.06 -16.06 61.15
CA ALA A 84 -16.38 -14.91 60.54
C ALA A 84 -15.46 -15.33 59.38
N LEU A 85 -14.78 -16.47 59.51
CA LEU A 85 -13.95 -17.03 58.44
C LEU A 85 -14.80 -17.49 57.25
N ILE A 86 -15.91 -18.19 57.50
CA ILE A 86 -16.84 -18.62 56.44
C ILE A 86 -17.39 -17.43 55.68
N ARG A 87 -17.87 -16.38 56.38
CA ARG A 87 -18.35 -15.15 55.73
C ARG A 87 -17.28 -14.49 54.87
N ARG A 88 -16.02 -14.50 55.31
CA ARG A 88 -14.91 -13.95 54.52
C ARG A 88 -14.61 -14.78 53.28
N PHE A 89 -14.74 -16.11 53.35
CA PHE A 89 -14.64 -16.97 52.17
C PHE A 89 -15.79 -16.73 51.18
N GLU A 90 -17.02 -16.58 51.67
CA GLU A 90 -18.18 -16.23 50.83
C GLU A 90 -18.00 -14.86 50.15
N GLU A 91 -17.48 -13.86 50.87
CA GLU A 91 -17.18 -12.55 50.30
C GLU A 91 -16.10 -12.63 49.21
N LEU A 92 -15.05 -13.41 49.43
CA LEU A 92 -13.98 -13.63 48.45
C LEU A 92 -14.49 -14.38 47.22
N ASP A 93 -15.34 -15.40 47.39
CA ASP A 93 -15.97 -16.11 46.27
C ASP A 93 -16.89 -15.18 45.47
N SER A 94 -17.66 -14.34 46.14
CA SER A 94 -18.48 -13.32 45.47
C SER A 94 -17.63 -12.31 44.69
N LYS A 95 -16.50 -11.88 45.25
CA LYS A 95 -15.56 -10.98 44.56
C LYS A 95 -14.89 -11.66 43.37
N LEU A 96 -14.53 -12.94 43.50
CA LEU A 96 -13.95 -13.72 42.41
C LEU A 96 -14.93 -13.83 41.24
N LYS A 97 -16.19 -14.18 41.52
CA LYS A 97 -17.26 -14.22 40.51
C LYS A 97 -17.46 -12.87 39.82
N ALA A 98 -17.39 -11.77 40.57
CA ALA A 98 -17.48 -10.43 40.00
C ALA A 98 -16.30 -10.13 39.06
N PHE A 99 -15.08 -10.49 39.44
CA PHE A 99 -13.90 -10.34 38.59
C PHE A 99 -13.93 -11.21 37.34
N ASP A 100 -14.45 -12.44 37.43
CA ASP A 100 -14.61 -13.30 36.25
C ASP A 100 -15.63 -12.70 35.25
N LEU A 101 -16.72 -12.11 35.76
CA LEU A 101 -17.67 -11.36 34.93
C LEU A 101 -17.05 -10.12 34.30
N GLU A 102 -16.27 -9.34 35.06
CA GLU A 102 -15.57 -8.18 34.51
C GLU A 102 -14.54 -8.58 33.45
N ARG A 103 -13.78 -9.65 33.70
CA ARG A 103 -12.80 -10.19 32.76
C ARG A 103 -13.47 -10.65 31.46
N THR A 104 -14.58 -11.37 31.55
CA THR A 104 -15.31 -11.82 30.35
C THR A 104 -15.90 -10.65 29.56
N ASN A 105 -16.41 -9.61 30.24
CA ASN A 105 -16.84 -8.37 29.58
C ASN A 105 -15.68 -7.67 28.85
N LEU A 106 -14.51 -7.56 29.51
CA LEU A 106 -13.33 -6.96 28.90
C LEU A 106 -12.81 -7.78 27.70
N GLU A 107 -12.83 -9.10 27.78
CA GLU A 107 -12.48 -9.98 26.66
C GLU A 107 -13.45 -9.81 25.47
N GLN A 108 -14.75 -9.61 25.73
CA GLN A 108 -15.73 -9.30 24.69
C GLN A 108 -15.48 -7.91 24.07
N GLU A 109 -15.23 -6.88 24.87
CA GLU A 109 -14.90 -5.54 24.37
C GLU A 109 -13.65 -5.56 23.49
N LEU A 110 -12.61 -6.29 23.90
CA LEU A 110 -11.37 -6.42 23.16
C LEU A 110 -11.61 -7.09 21.80
N ASN A 111 -12.38 -8.18 21.77
CA ASN A 111 -12.79 -8.85 20.53
C ASN A 111 -13.59 -7.93 19.59
N ILE A 112 -14.46 -7.08 20.13
CA ILE A 112 -15.22 -6.10 19.34
C ILE A 112 -14.27 -5.06 18.76
N ARG A 113 -13.37 -4.48 19.58
CA ARG A 113 -12.41 -3.48 19.12
C ARG A 113 -11.46 -4.04 18.07
N ASP A 114 -10.97 -5.27 18.22
CA ASP A 114 -10.11 -5.91 17.22
C ASP A 114 -10.81 -6.06 15.87
N ARG A 115 -12.09 -6.45 15.87
CA ARG A 115 -12.91 -6.51 14.66
C ARG A 115 -13.06 -5.13 14.01
N ASP A 116 -13.29 -4.10 14.81
CA ASP A 116 -13.43 -2.73 14.30
C ASP A 116 -12.11 -2.19 13.75
N PHE A 117 -10.97 -2.49 14.39
CA PHE A 117 -9.64 -2.17 13.86
C PHE A 117 -9.37 -2.85 12.53
N GLN A 118 -9.72 -4.14 12.38
CA GLN A 118 -9.59 -4.84 11.10
C GLN A 118 -10.45 -4.20 10.01
N ARG A 119 -11.69 -3.81 10.33
CA ARG A 119 -12.57 -3.08 9.39
C ARG A 119 -11.98 -1.74 8.99
N LEU A 120 -11.52 -0.93 9.95
CA LEU A 120 -10.86 0.35 9.68
C LEU A 120 -9.64 0.17 8.78
N ARG A 121 -8.79 -0.83 9.06
CA ARG A 121 -7.62 -1.14 8.23
C ARG A 121 -8.01 -1.46 6.79
N SER A 122 -9.09 -2.22 6.59
CA SER A 122 -9.61 -2.53 5.25
C SER A 122 -10.15 -1.32 4.51
N ILE A 123 -10.83 -0.40 5.20
CA ILE A 123 -11.38 0.83 4.62
C ILE A 123 -10.23 1.77 4.25
N THR A 124 -9.27 1.98 5.16
CA THR A 124 -8.10 2.81 4.92
C THR A 124 -7.29 2.27 3.73
N GLY A 125 -7.02 0.96 3.68
CA GLY A 125 -6.31 0.36 2.56
C GLY A 125 -7.02 0.52 1.22
N LYS A 126 -8.37 0.43 1.19
CA LYS A 126 -9.15 0.69 -0.03
C LYS A 126 -9.06 2.16 -0.46
N LYS A 127 -9.29 3.10 0.47
CA LYS A 127 -9.21 4.54 0.19
C LYS A 127 -7.82 4.97 -0.27
N GLU A 128 -6.78 4.41 0.32
CA GLU A 128 -5.40 4.71 -0.07
C GLU A 128 -5.09 4.19 -1.47
N LYS A 129 -5.55 2.98 -1.80
CA LYS A 129 -5.45 2.43 -3.16
C LYS A 129 -6.22 3.27 -4.18
N GLU A 130 -7.46 3.64 -3.88
CA GLU A 130 -8.29 4.52 -4.72
C GLU A 130 -7.60 5.88 -4.93
N ASN A 131 -7.02 6.47 -3.89
CA ASN A 131 -6.28 7.73 -4.00
C ASN A 131 -5.05 7.60 -4.90
N ILE A 132 -4.28 6.52 -4.78
CA ILE A 132 -3.14 6.23 -5.67
C ILE A 132 -3.62 6.08 -7.12
N GLU A 133 -4.70 5.33 -7.36
CA GLU A 133 -5.27 5.14 -8.70
C GLU A 133 -5.73 6.47 -9.29
N VAL A 134 -6.42 7.32 -8.51
CA VAL A 134 -6.85 8.66 -8.94
C VAL A 134 -5.65 9.55 -9.24
N GLN A 135 -4.60 9.55 -8.42
CA GLN A 135 -3.38 10.32 -8.69
C GLN A 135 -2.67 9.84 -9.96
N GLN A 136 -2.62 8.53 -10.21
CA GLN A 136 -2.05 7.99 -11.45
C GLN A 136 -2.89 8.36 -12.67
N MET A 137 -4.22 8.29 -12.58
CA MET A 137 -5.12 8.72 -13.66
C MET A 137 -4.98 10.21 -13.94
N LEU A 138 -4.93 11.05 -12.89
CA LEU A 138 -4.68 12.48 -13.02
C LEU A 138 -3.31 12.72 -13.68
N GLY A 139 -2.24 12.07 -13.20
CA GLY A 139 -0.91 12.18 -13.77
C GLY A 139 -0.86 11.84 -15.26
N LYS A 140 -1.49 10.73 -15.67
CA LYS A 140 -1.62 10.35 -17.09
C LYS A 140 -2.42 11.37 -17.88
N SER A 141 -3.56 11.84 -17.35
CA SER A 141 -4.39 12.84 -18.03
C SER A 141 -3.68 14.19 -18.21
N PHE A 142 -2.84 14.59 -17.24
CA PHE A 142 -2.01 15.78 -17.34
C PHE A 142 -0.91 15.60 -18.39
N GLN A 143 -0.24 14.44 -18.41
CA GLN A 143 0.77 14.12 -19.43
C GLN A 143 0.17 14.12 -20.84
N GLU A 144 -1.00 13.50 -21.02
CA GLU A 144 -1.71 13.46 -22.30
C GLU A 144 -2.10 14.87 -22.76
N LYS A 145 -2.57 15.72 -21.84
CA LYS A 145 -2.88 17.12 -22.15
C LYS A 145 -1.63 17.94 -22.50
N ILE A 146 -0.49 17.66 -21.86
CA ILE A 146 0.79 18.29 -22.22
C ILE A 146 1.19 17.87 -23.64
N MET A 147 1.10 16.58 -23.95
CA MET A 147 1.45 16.04 -25.26
C MET A 147 0.55 16.62 -26.37
N GLN A 148 -0.77 16.67 -26.16
CA GLN A 148 -1.69 17.33 -27.09
C GLN A 148 -1.33 18.81 -27.31
N LYS A 149 -0.89 19.52 -26.26
CA LYS A 149 -0.47 20.91 -26.38
C LYS A 149 0.88 21.08 -27.08
N GLN A 150 1.78 20.10 -26.97
CA GLN A 150 3.03 20.07 -27.72
C GLN A 150 2.77 19.82 -29.21
N GLU A 151 1.90 18.86 -29.54
CA GLU A 151 1.49 18.60 -30.92
C GLU A 151 0.81 19.84 -31.56
N GLU A 152 -0.08 20.50 -30.83
CA GLU A 152 -0.68 21.76 -31.29
C GLU A 152 0.37 22.87 -31.51
N LEU A 153 1.41 22.93 -30.66
CA LEU A 153 2.50 23.88 -30.85
C LEU A 153 3.33 23.56 -32.09
N GLU A 154 3.68 22.29 -32.30
CA GLU A 154 4.43 21.83 -33.48
C GLU A 154 3.67 22.12 -34.77
N GLU A 155 2.37 21.84 -34.84
CA GLU A 155 1.53 22.19 -35.99
C GLU A 155 1.52 23.71 -36.25
N LYS A 156 1.43 24.52 -35.18
CA LYS A 156 1.46 25.98 -35.31
C LYS A 156 2.82 26.47 -35.78
N GLU A 157 3.91 25.91 -35.27
CA GLU A 157 5.27 26.23 -35.72
C GLU A 157 5.48 25.88 -37.20
N GLU A 158 4.97 24.74 -37.68
CA GLU A 158 5.00 24.36 -39.09
C GLU A 158 4.21 25.35 -39.94
N THR A 159 3.00 25.73 -39.53
CA THR A 159 2.22 26.75 -40.26
C THR A 159 2.92 28.12 -40.29
N ILE A 160 3.64 28.50 -39.22
CA ILE A 160 4.43 29.73 -39.18
C ILE A 160 5.60 29.64 -40.18
N HIS A 161 6.28 28.49 -40.27
CA HIS A 161 7.35 28.27 -41.24
C HIS A 161 6.83 28.34 -42.67
N GLU A 162 5.72 27.65 -42.99
CA GLU A 162 5.12 27.73 -44.32
C GLU A 162 4.73 29.15 -44.71
N LEU A 163 4.15 29.92 -43.76
CA LEU A 163 3.78 31.31 -43.99
C LEU A 163 5.02 32.18 -44.20
N SER A 164 6.09 31.94 -43.44
CA SER A 164 7.36 32.65 -43.59
C SER A 164 7.99 32.38 -44.96
N ASP A 165 8.02 31.12 -45.41
CA ASP A 165 8.51 30.74 -46.74
C ASP A 165 7.68 31.38 -47.85
N LYS A 166 6.35 31.42 -47.70
CA LYS A 166 5.45 32.09 -48.64
C LYS A 166 5.71 33.60 -48.68
N ILE A 167 5.94 34.24 -47.53
CA ILE A 167 6.31 35.66 -47.45
C ILE A 167 7.63 35.89 -48.16
N GLU A 168 8.66 35.09 -47.89
CA GLU A 168 9.97 35.24 -48.52
C GLU A 168 9.89 35.04 -50.06
N ALA A 169 9.12 34.05 -50.52
CA ALA A 169 8.89 33.82 -51.94
C ALA A 169 8.14 34.99 -52.62
N LEU A 170 7.18 35.59 -51.92
CA LEU A 170 6.46 36.78 -52.40
C LEU A 170 7.37 38.01 -52.43
N GLU A 171 8.20 38.21 -51.42
CA GLU A 171 9.20 39.29 -51.38
C GLU A 171 10.20 39.15 -52.54
N ARG A 172 10.73 37.95 -52.79
CA ARG A 172 11.60 37.69 -53.96
C ARG A 172 10.90 38.00 -55.28
N ARG A 173 9.67 37.52 -55.48
CA ARG A 173 8.88 37.84 -56.69
C ARG A 173 8.62 39.34 -56.86
N LEU A 174 8.37 40.06 -55.76
CA LEU A 174 8.18 41.52 -55.80
C LEU A 174 9.47 42.24 -56.20
N THR A 175 10.63 41.79 -55.68
CA THR A 175 11.93 42.33 -56.09
C THR A 175 12.26 42.03 -57.55
N GLU A 176 11.93 40.84 -58.06
CA GLU A 176 12.10 40.47 -59.46
C GLU A 176 11.16 41.24 -60.39
N GLN A 177 9.89 41.45 -60.00
CA GLN A 177 8.94 42.26 -60.78
C GLN A 177 9.34 43.74 -60.83
N SER A 178 9.88 44.28 -59.74
CA SER A 178 10.34 45.67 -59.72
C SER A 178 11.60 45.87 -60.55
N THR A 179 12.55 44.93 -60.53
CA THR A 179 13.73 44.96 -61.42
C THR A 179 13.40 44.75 -62.89
N GLN A 180 12.40 43.92 -63.22
CA GLN A 180 11.90 43.76 -64.60
C GLN A 180 11.21 45.03 -65.12
N ARG A 181 10.53 45.79 -64.27
CA ARG A 181 9.89 47.06 -64.66
C ARG A 181 10.88 48.22 -64.80
N THR A 182 12.00 48.21 -64.09
CA THR A 182 13.04 49.26 -64.21
C THR A 182 13.96 49.09 -65.42
N ASN A 183 14.01 47.89 -66.03
CA ASN A 183 14.82 47.63 -67.23
C ASN A 183 14.10 47.90 -68.57
N THR A 184 12.89 48.45 -68.55
CA THR A 184 12.24 49.00 -69.75
C THR A 184 12.13 50.51 -69.64
N GLN A 185 13.22 51.22 -69.96
CA GLN A 185 13.12 52.61 -70.41
C GLN A 185 12.53 52.64 -71.83
N PRO A 186 11.73 53.67 -72.18
CA PRO A 186 11.21 53.83 -73.53
C PRO A 186 12.27 54.50 -74.40
N GLU A 187 13.12 53.72 -75.06
CA GLU A 187 13.93 54.23 -76.16
C GLU A 187 13.26 53.93 -77.50
N ALA A 188 12.92 55.01 -78.19
CA ALA A 188 12.61 55.00 -79.60
C ALA A 188 13.88 54.64 -80.39
N TYR A 189 13.84 53.62 -81.25
CA TYR A 189 14.36 53.73 -82.62
C TYR A 189 13.91 52.59 -83.53
N ASN A 190 13.73 52.94 -84.80
CA ASN A 190 13.31 52.14 -85.94
C ASN A 190 14.30 51.03 -86.33
N GLY A 191 13.80 49.99 -87.01
CA GLY A 191 14.60 49.22 -87.97
C GLY A 191 14.37 47.72 -87.90
N ILE A 192 13.85 47.16 -88.99
CA ILE A 192 13.57 45.74 -89.23
C ILE A 192 14.87 44.96 -89.41
N ASP A 193 15.02 43.82 -88.73
CA ASP A 193 15.41 42.53 -89.34
C ASP A 193 15.28 41.38 -88.33
N LEU A 194 14.35 40.45 -88.61
CA LEU A 194 14.11 39.22 -87.85
C LEU A 194 15.03 38.09 -88.34
N PRO A 195 15.84 37.45 -87.47
CA PRO A 195 16.23 36.06 -87.62
C PRO A 195 15.36 35.19 -86.69
N ASP A 196 14.10 34.97 -87.07
CA ASP A 196 13.06 34.31 -86.24
C ASP A 196 13.25 32.79 -86.07
N ASN A 197 14.31 32.20 -86.64
CA ASN A 197 14.60 30.77 -86.57
C ASN A 197 15.68 30.38 -85.54
N LEU A 198 16.57 31.29 -85.12
CA LEU A 198 17.60 30.97 -84.12
C LEU A 198 17.05 31.02 -82.67
N SER A 199 16.13 31.94 -82.39
CA SER A 199 15.51 32.09 -81.05
C SER A 199 14.52 30.96 -80.71
N ARG A 200 13.83 30.39 -81.71
CA ARG A 200 12.97 29.22 -81.54
C ARG A 200 13.75 27.94 -81.28
N ASP A 201 14.87 27.73 -81.94
CA ASP A 201 15.69 26.53 -81.72
C ASP A 201 16.38 26.55 -80.35
N GLU A 202 16.83 27.72 -79.87
CA GLU A 202 17.37 27.86 -78.50
C GLU A 202 16.31 27.60 -77.44
N THR A 203 15.10 28.15 -77.61
CA THR A 203 13.99 27.91 -76.66
C THR A 203 13.50 26.46 -76.69
N ILE A 204 13.47 25.81 -77.86
CA ILE A 204 13.15 24.38 -77.99
C ILE A 204 14.23 23.51 -77.34
N GLN A 205 15.51 23.88 -77.46
CA GLN A 205 16.60 23.16 -76.79
C GLN A 205 16.52 23.29 -75.25
N GLN A 206 16.24 24.48 -74.74
CA GLN A 206 16.03 24.71 -73.30
C GLN A 206 14.82 23.92 -72.77
N LEU A 207 13.72 23.90 -73.52
CA LEU A 207 12.54 23.09 -73.18
C LEU A 207 12.85 21.60 -73.17
N LYS A 208 13.65 21.09 -74.12
CA LYS A 208 14.10 19.69 -74.13
C LYS A 208 14.95 19.35 -72.90
N GLN A 209 15.91 20.20 -72.55
CA GLN A 209 16.73 20.01 -71.35
C GLN A 209 15.89 19.99 -70.07
N HIS A 210 14.93 20.91 -69.93
CA HIS A 210 14.01 20.92 -68.80
C HIS A 210 13.11 19.68 -68.74
N ILE A 211 12.64 19.18 -69.90
CA ILE A 211 11.85 17.94 -69.94
C ILE A 211 12.71 16.74 -69.53
N GLU A 212 13.96 16.65 -69.98
CA GLU A 212 14.87 15.57 -69.57
C GLU A 212 15.19 15.61 -68.07
N GLU A 213 15.47 16.79 -67.54
CA GLU A 213 15.72 16.99 -66.11
C GLU A 213 14.48 16.63 -65.27
N ARG A 214 13.31 17.09 -65.69
CA ARG A 214 12.04 16.76 -65.02
C ARG A 214 11.74 15.26 -65.09
N THR A 215 12.04 14.61 -66.22
CA THR A 215 11.88 13.15 -66.38
C THR A 215 12.84 12.40 -65.47
N ARG A 216 14.08 12.87 -65.31
CA ARG A 216 15.06 12.30 -64.38
C ARG A 216 14.61 12.42 -62.93
N LEU A 217 14.13 13.60 -62.52
CA LEU A 217 13.61 13.84 -61.17
C LEU A 217 12.37 12.98 -60.90
N LEU A 218 11.45 12.86 -61.86
CA LEU A 218 10.28 11.97 -61.75
C LEU A 218 10.68 10.52 -61.49
N ARG A 219 11.71 10.00 -62.19
CA ARG A 219 12.22 8.65 -61.92
C ARG A 219 12.81 8.51 -60.51
N GLN A 220 13.54 9.52 -60.04
CA GLN A 220 14.08 9.50 -58.68
C GLN A 220 12.99 9.53 -57.61
N VAL A 221 11.97 10.39 -57.80
CA VAL A 221 10.80 10.45 -56.90
C VAL A 221 10.03 9.13 -56.92
N SER A 222 9.81 8.55 -58.10
CA SER A 222 9.16 7.25 -58.23
C SER A 222 9.94 6.12 -57.54
N GLY A 223 11.28 6.14 -57.63
CA GLY A 223 12.14 5.18 -56.92
C GLY A 223 12.02 5.31 -55.39
N LYS A 224 12.08 6.54 -54.87
CA LYS A 224 11.89 6.79 -53.43
C LYS A 224 10.49 6.40 -52.94
N LEU A 225 9.45 6.66 -53.74
CA LEU A 225 8.08 6.24 -53.44
C LEU A 225 7.97 4.72 -53.35
N GLN A 226 8.63 3.98 -54.25
CA GLN A 226 8.65 2.53 -54.21
C GLN A 226 9.36 2.01 -52.95
N GLU A 227 10.54 2.55 -52.62
CA GLU A 227 11.28 2.17 -51.40
C GLU A 227 10.47 2.43 -50.12
N LEU A 228 9.76 3.56 -50.05
CA LEU A 228 8.88 3.87 -48.93
C LEU A 228 7.69 2.90 -48.86
N ASN A 229 7.10 2.56 -50.01
CA ASN A 229 5.99 1.62 -50.07
C ASN A 229 6.41 0.21 -49.62
N ASP A 230 7.60 -0.24 -50.02
CA ASP A 230 8.17 -1.52 -49.58
C ASP A 230 8.43 -1.51 -48.06
N LYS A 231 8.96 -0.41 -47.50
CA LYS A 231 9.13 -0.24 -46.05
C LYS A 231 7.81 -0.29 -45.29
N ILE A 232 6.77 0.39 -45.77
CA ILE A 232 5.43 0.37 -45.17
C ILE A 232 4.86 -1.05 -45.19
N SER A 233 5.03 -1.78 -46.29
CA SER A 233 4.61 -3.18 -46.42
C SER A 233 5.28 -4.08 -45.35
N ASP A 234 6.58 -3.92 -45.14
CA ASP A 234 7.32 -4.70 -44.14
C ASP A 234 6.97 -4.30 -42.69
N GLN A 235 6.74 -3.01 -42.44
CA GLN A 235 6.22 -2.54 -41.16
C GLN A 235 4.84 -3.12 -40.86
N ASN A 236 3.94 -3.17 -41.85
CA ASN A 236 2.60 -3.75 -41.68
C ASN A 236 2.65 -5.24 -41.35
N LYS A 237 3.56 -6.01 -41.97
CA LYS A 237 3.79 -7.42 -41.58
C LYS A 237 4.25 -7.53 -40.13
N THR A 238 5.19 -6.67 -39.73
CA THR A 238 5.71 -6.66 -38.35
C THR A 238 4.61 -6.34 -37.33
N ILE A 239 3.75 -5.37 -37.64
CA ILE A 239 2.58 -5.02 -36.80
C ILE A 239 1.62 -6.21 -36.69
N ALA A 240 1.34 -6.90 -37.79
CA ALA A 240 0.48 -8.08 -37.79
C ALA A 240 1.06 -9.22 -36.93
N ASP A 241 2.36 -9.46 -37.01
CA ASP A 241 3.06 -10.48 -36.21
C ASP A 241 3.01 -10.13 -34.71
N LEU A 242 3.28 -8.88 -34.35
CA LEU A 242 3.18 -8.40 -32.96
C LEU A 242 1.76 -8.47 -32.41
N HIS A 243 0.76 -8.15 -33.23
CA HIS A 243 -0.65 -8.25 -32.85
C HIS A 243 -1.04 -9.71 -32.51
N ASN A 244 -0.61 -10.66 -33.33
CA ASN A 244 -0.82 -12.08 -33.08
C ASN A 244 -0.09 -12.57 -31.81
N GLU A 245 1.11 -12.07 -31.53
CA GLU A 245 1.82 -12.40 -30.28
C GLU A 245 1.09 -11.84 -29.05
N LEU A 246 0.55 -10.62 -29.15
CA LEU A 246 -0.21 -9.98 -28.07
C LEU A 246 -1.48 -10.78 -27.74
N LEU A 247 -2.24 -11.20 -28.76
CA LEU A 247 -3.41 -12.06 -28.58
C LEU A 247 -3.07 -13.37 -27.86
N ARG A 248 -1.97 -14.04 -28.26
CA ARG A 248 -1.50 -15.26 -27.58
C ARG A 248 -1.13 -15.02 -26.11
N LYS A 249 -0.55 -13.85 -25.79
CA LYS A 249 -0.22 -13.50 -24.40
C LYS A 249 -1.48 -13.21 -23.58
N ASP A 250 -2.47 -12.53 -24.16
CA ASP A 250 -3.75 -12.27 -23.50
C ASP A 250 -4.53 -13.55 -23.20
N GLU A 251 -4.53 -14.52 -24.11
CA GLU A 251 -5.10 -15.84 -23.88
C GLU A 251 -4.43 -16.55 -22.71
N LYS A 252 -3.09 -16.57 -22.66
CA LYS A 252 -2.34 -17.13 -21.52
C LYS A 252 -2.65 -16.42 -20.21
N ILE A 253 -2.79 -15.10 -20.22
CA ILE A 253 -3.16 -14.33 -19.02
C ILE A 253 -4.56 -14.73 -18.54
N LYS A 254 -5.52 -14.93 -19.46
CA LYS A 254 -6.87 -15.40 -19.11
C LYS A 254 -6.82 -16.81 -18.51
N GLU A 255 -6.05 -17.74 -19.09
CA GLU A 255 -5.86 -19.09 -18.54
C GLU A 255 -5.30 -19.05 -17.11
N ILE A 256 -4.25 -18.25 -16.89
CA ILE A 256 -3.64 -18.07 -15.56
C ILE A 256 -4.66 -17.50 -14.57
N LYS A 257 -5.42 -16.47 -14.96
CA LYS A 257 -6.47 -15.89 -14.10
C LYS A 257 -7.52 -16.92 -13.71
N ASN A 258 -7.95 -17.77 -14.64
CA ASN A 258 -8.95 -18.80 -14.37
C ASN A 258 -8.41 -19.84 -13.38
N LEU A 259 -7.14 -20.22 -13.46
CA LEU A 259 -6.49 -21.16 -12.52
C LEU A 259 -6.41 -20.63 -11.08
N PHE A 260 -6.40 -19.31 -10.88
CA PHE A 260 -6.39 -18.69 -9.54
C PHE A 260 -7.79 -18.45 -8.96
N GLN A 261 -8.86 -18.66 -9.75
CA GLN A 261 -10.25 -18.46 -9.32
C GLN A 261 -11.00 -19.78 -9.04
N SER A 262 -10.41 -20.91 -9.39
CA SER A 262 -10.86 -22.29 -9.05
C SER A 262 -10.13 -22.82 -7.83
#